data_AF-A0A534UYW3-F1
#
_entry.id   AF-A0A534UYW3-F1
#
_cell.length_a   1.000
_cell.length_b   1.000
_cell.length_c   1.000
_cell.angle_alpha   90.00
_cell.angle_beta   90.00
_cell.angle_gamma   90.00
#
_symmetry.space_group_name_H-M   'P 1'
#
loop_
_entity.id
_entity.type
_entity.pdbx_description
1 polymer ?
#
loop_
_entity_poly.entity_id
_entity_poly.type
_entity_poly.pdbx_seq_one_letter_code
_entity_poly.pdbx_strand_id
1 'polypeptide(L)'
;MTTIARMALTSILGLWLGTPAYADIFSFSTGTPDGLLGALSQPTAPGTLETETADDFILSQATFISGAVIVGLIPPGTPLADISNVEVEVYHVFPTDSDVGRTSGPPTFPTAEVPARLNSPADVEIDDATRDGSDGTLNFSADLLSANFAVQNTVVTGIKRKPDQTTRGDGPATGEEVQISMVFTPPILLRADHYFFRPEVQVSGGELTRTWCRTGCGSVPTSSAARLRRPST
;
A
#
# COMPACT_ATOMS: atom_id res chain seq x y z
N MET A 1 -68.21 24.27 -43.79
CA MET A 1 -68.33 23.37 -42.62
C MET A 1 -66.98 22.68 -42.45
N THR A 2 -66.52 22.56 -41.20
CA THR A 2 -65.42 21.70 -40.67
C THR A 2 -63.99 21.96 -41.16
N THR A 3 -62.92 22.14 -40.37
CA THR A 3 -62.69 22.30 -38.92
C THR A 3 -61.26 22.84 -38.74
N ILE A 4 -61.06 23.80 -37.83
CA ILE A 4 -59.75 24.28 -37.37
C ILE A 4 -59.17 23.26 -36.38
N ALA A 5 -57.97 22.74 -36.62
CA ALA A 5 -57.22 21.94 -35.64
C ALA A 5 -55.96 22.70 -35.23
N ARG A 6 -56.01 23.25 -34.01
CA ARG A 6 -54.87 23.84 -33.29
C ARG A 6 -53.93 22.72 -32.88
N MET A 7 -52.66 22.77 -33.30
CA MET A 7 -51.57 22.06 -32.62
C MET A 7 -50.61 23.10 -32.06
N ALA A 8 -50.82 23.47 -30.79
CA ALA A 8 -49.82 24.09 -29.96
C ALA A 8 -48.98 22.97 -29.36
N LEU A 9 -47.73 22.80 -29.81
CA LEU A 9 -46.78 21.90 -29.17
C LEU A 9 -45.91 22.74 -28.23
N THR A 10 -46.26 22.71 -26.95
CA THR A 10 -45.45 23.24 -25.85
C THR A 10 -44.15 22.45 -25.73
N SER A 11 -43.04 23.02 -26.18
CA SER A 11 -41.70 22.52 -25.87
C SER A 11 -41.40 22.78 -24.39
N ILE A 12 -41.56 21.78 -23.54
CA ILE A 12 -41.11 21.84 -22.14
C ILE A 12 -39.59 21.77 -22.15
N LEU A 13 -38.96 22.89 -21.81
CA LEU A 13 -37.53 22.99 -21.54
C LEU A 13 -37.25 22.28 -20.21
N GLY A 14 -36.98 20.99 -20.27
CA GLY A 14 -36.53 20.21 -19.11
C GLY A 14 -35.09 20.59 -18.75
N LEU A 15 -34.91 21.70 -18.02
CA LEU A 15 -33.66 21.92 -17.29
C LEU A 15 -33.53 20.82 -16.25
N TRP A 16 -32.74 19.81 -16.57
CA TRP A 16 -32.22 18.84 -15.62
C TRP A 16 -31.48 19.61 -14.51
N LEU A 17 -32.12 19.74 -13.36
CA LEU A 17 -31.46 20.05 -12.10
C LEU A 17 -30.64 18.82 -11.71
N GLY A 18 -29.46 18.66 -12.33
CA GLY A 18 -28.49 17.68 -11.87
C GLY A 18 -28.08 18.05 -10.45
N THR A 19 -28.34 17.18 -9.48
CA THR A 19 -27.74 17.32 -8.15
C THR A 19 -26.22 17.18 -8.29
N PRO A 20 -25.40 18.02 -7.63
CA PRO A 20 -23.97 17.80 -7.61
C PRO A 20 -23.70 16.41 -7.04
N ALA A 21 -23.03 15.55 -7.82
CA ALA A 21 -22.52 14.29 -7.32
C ALA A 21 -21.27 14.59 -6.50
N TYR A 22 -21.41 14.55 -5.18
CA TYR A 22 -20.24 14.49 -4.30
C TYR A 22 -19.75 13.05 -4.30
N ALA A 23 -18.46 12.85 -4.55
CA ALA A 23 -17.85 11.54 -4.35
C ALA A 23 -17.82 11.24 -2.84
N ASP A 24 -18.21 10.01 -2.46
CA ASP A 24 -18.05 9.56 -1.09
C ASP A 24 -16.56 9.56 -0.70
N ILE A 25 -16.28 9.93 0.55
CA ILE A 25 -14.92 9.85 1.08
C ILE A 25 -14.61 8.38 1.32
N PHE A 26 -13.57 7.89 0.65
CA PHE A 26 -12.99 6.58 0.93
C PHE A 26 -11.86 6.72 1.95
N SER A 27 -11.85 5.85 2.97
CA SER A 27 -10.74 5.68 3.89
C SER A 27 -10.59 4.21 4.25
N PHE A 28 -9.35 3.71 4.24
CA PHE A 28 -8.99 2.39 4.70
C PHE A 28 -7.93 2.51 5.80
N SER A 29 -7.96 1.62 6.79
CA SER A 29 -6.96 1.56 7.85
C SER A 29 -6.80 0.12 8.32
N THR A 30 -5.56 -0.30 8.53
CA THR A 30 -5.21 -1.56 9.18
C THR A 30 -5.25 -1.47 10.71
N GLY A 31 -5.62 -0.32 11.28
CA GLY A 31 -5.63 -0.06 12.72
C GLY A 31 -4.35 0.64 13.22
N THR A 32 -4.27 0.83 14.54
CA THR A 32 -3.09 1.44 15.20
C THR A 32 -2.08 0.38 15.61
N PRO A 33 -0.77 0.62 15.49
CA PRO A 33 0.25 -0.34 15.92
C PRO A 33 0.01 -0.91 17.32
N ASP A 34 0.03 -2.25 17.44
CA ASP A 34 -0.22 -2.94 18.72
C ASP A 34 1.06 -3.45 19.39
N GLY A 35 2.22 -3.16 18.79
CA GLY A 35 3.53 -3.57 19.29
C GLY A 35 3.79 -5.07 19.15
N LEU A 36 3.01 -5.82 18.36
CA LEU A 36 3.26 -7.25 18.17
C LEU A 36 4.23 -7.56 17.03
N LEU A 37 4.20 -6.78 15.95
CA LEU A 37 5.02 -7.02 14.76
C LEU A 37 5.55 -5.73 14.17
N GLY A 38 6.85 -5.73 13.86
CA GLY A 38 7.46 -4.82 12.92
C GLY A 38 7.98 -5.57 11.68
N ALA A 39 7.93 -4.99 10.48
CA ALA A 39 8.62 -5.54 9.32
C ALA A 39 9.23 -4.45 8.46
N LEU A 40 10.43 -4.75 7.98
CA LEU A 40 11.26 -3.81 7.23
C LEU A 40 10.58 -3.39 5.92
N SER A 41 10.69 -2.10 5.61
CA SER A 41 10.16 -1.52 4.38
C SER A 41 11.13 -0.47 3.85
N GLN A 42 12.05 -0.88 2.99
CA GLN A 42 13.13 -0.02 2.52
C GLN A 42 13.50 -0.27 1.07
N PRO A 43 13.83 0.81 0.32
CA PRO A 43 14.28 0.66 -1.04
C PRO A 43 15.63 -0.05 -1.09
N THR A 44 15.97 -0.56 -2.26
CA THR A 44 17.35 -1.03 -2.51
C THR A 44 18.33 0.13 -2.31
N ALA A 45 19.34 -0.08 -1.48
CA ALA A 45 20.48 0.82 -1.34
C ALA A 45 21.80 0.03 -1.35
N PRO A 46 22.97 0.68 -1.53
CA PRO A 46 24.25 -0.01 -1.50
C PRO A 46 24.45 -0.80 -0.19
N GLY A 47 24.47 -2.13 -0.30
CA GLY A 47 24.66 -3.03 0.85
C GLY A 47 23.36 -3.49 1.53
N THR A 48 22.19 -3.01 1.11
CA THR A 48 20.89 -3.47 1.58
C THR A 48 20.11 -4.15 0.46
N LEU A 49 19.21 -5.07 0.83
CA LEU A 49 18.25 -5.66 -0.09
C LEU A 49 16.94 -4.89 0.03
N GLU A 50 16.27 -4.69 -1.10
CA GLU A 50 14.88 -4.27 -1.10
C GLU A 50 14.07 -5.20 -0.23
N THR A 51 13.35 -4.63 0.73
CA THR A 51 12.40 -5.39 1.53
C THR A 51 11.11 -4.62 1.53
N GLU A 52 10.07 -5.31 1.07
CA GLU A 52 8.79 -4.73 0.75
C GLU A 52 7.78 -5.28 1.72
N THR A 53 6.92 -4.43 2.25
CA THR A 53 5.77 -4.84 3.04
C THR A 53 4.55 -4.11 2.50
N ALA A 54 3.47 -4.86 2.29
CA ALA A 54 2.27 -4.34 1.68
C ALA A 54 1.02 -4.79 2.45
N ASP A 55 0.04 -3.91 2.48
CA ASP A 55 -1.30 -4.17 3.02
C ASP A 55 -2.31 -4.15 1.88
N ASP A 56 -3.28 -5.05 1.94
CA ASP A 56 -4.29 -5.14 0.93
C ASP A 56 -5.58 -4.39 1.29
N PHE A 57 -6.31 -3.94 0.27
CA PHE A 57 -7.57 -3.25 0.41
C PHE A 57 -8.46 -3.48 -0.81
N ILE A 58 -9.77 -3.34 -0.63
CA ILE A 58 -10.76 -3.58 -1.68
C ILE A 58 -11.52 -2.30 -1.97
N LEU A 59 -11.67 -1.97 -3.24
CA LEU A 59 -12.48 -0.88 -3.76
C LEU A 59 -13.72 -1.42 -4.45
N SER A 60 -14.90 -0.93 -4.07
CA SER A 60 -16.17 -1.30 -4.73
C SER A 60 -16.51 -0.43 -5.94
N GLN A 61 -15.79 0.67 -6.13
CA GLN A 61 -15.98 1.63 -7.21
C GLN A 61 -14.67 2.36 -7.53
N ALA A 62 -14.63 3.06 -8.66
CA ALA A 62 -13.46 3.87 -9.01
C ALA A 62 -13.23 4.97 -7.96
N THR A 63 -12.00 5.06 -7.45
CA THR A 63 -11.66 5.88 -6.28
C THR A 63 -10.38 6.66 -6.57
N PHE A 64 -10.37 7.95 -6.23
CA PHE A 64 -9.16 8.75 -6.15
C PHE A 64 -8.55 8.63 -4.76
N ILE A 65 -7.31 8.15 -4.68
CA ILE A 65 -6.51 8.12 -3.46
C ILE A 65 -5.62 9.35 -3.46
N SER A 66 -5.84 10.26 -2.52
CA SER A 66 -5.12 11.54 -2.43
C SER A 66 -3.89 11.50 -1.52
N GLY A 67 -3.75 10.47 -0.70
CA GLY A 67 -2.66 10.36 0.26
C GLY A 67 -2.78 9.10 1.10
N ALA A 68 -1.83 8.93 1.99
CA ALA A 68 -1.78 7.80 2.93
C ALA A 68 -1.03 8.22 4.20
N VAL A 69 -1.20 7.44 5.26
CA VAL A 69 -0.43 7.56 6.49
C VAL A 69 0.14 6.20 6.81
N ILE A 70 1.41 6.18 7.20
CA ILE A 70 2.10 4.98 7.66
C ILE A 70 2.73 5.25 9.01
N VAL A 71 2.84 4.21 9.83
CA VAL A 71 3.55 4.27 11.11
C VAL A 71 4.66 3.23 11.09
N GLY A 72 5.82 3.61 11.62
CA GLY A 72 6.97 2.74 11.66
C GLY A 72 7.95 3.13 12.76
N LEU A 73 8.92 2.26 12.95
CA LEU A 73 9.99 2.39 13.91
C LEU A 73 11.29 2.80 13.20
N ILE A 74 11.94 3.85 13.69
CA ILE A 74 13.31 4.24 13.29
C ILE A 74 14.29 4.05 14.47
N PRO A 75 15.61 3.95 14.21
CA PRO A 75 16.59 3.85 15.29
C PRO A 75 16.51 5.04 16.26
N PRO A 76 16.67 4.84 17.58
CA PRO A 76 16.66 5.92 18.54
C PRO A 76 17.64 7.05 18.21
N GLY A 77 17.18 8.30 18.32
CA GLY A 77 17.96 9.50 18.03
C GLY A 77 18.14 9.82 16.55
N THR A 78 17.50 9.08 15.65
CA THR A 78 17.51 9.39 14.20
C THR A 78 16.74 10.69 13.95
N PRO A 79 17.37 11.75 13.42
CA PRO A 79 16.66 12.95 13.02
C PRO A 79 15.55 12.63 12.01
N LEU A 80 14.35 13.21 12.19
CA LEU A 80 13.26 13.01 11.21
C LEU A 80 13.63 13.52 9.80
N ALA A 81 14.55 14.47 9.71
CA ALA A 81 15.10 14.96 8.44
C ALA A 81 15.94 13.90 7.68
N ASP A 82 16.35 12.82 8.35
CA ASP A 82 17.06 11.71 7.72
C ASP A 82 16.09 10.75 7.01
N ILE A 83 14.77 10.92 7.19
CA ILE A 83 13.76 10.31 6.31
C ILE A 83 13.81 11.06 4.98
N SER A 84 14.67 10.57 4.09
CA SER A 84 15.11 11.27 2.88
C SER A 84 14.21 11.05 1.67
N ASN A 85 13.45 9.94 1.64
CA ASN A 85 12.51 9.66 0.57
C ASN A 85 11.39 8.72 1.03
N VAL A 86 10.25 8.80 0.35
CA VAL A 86 9.14 7.86 0.47
C VAL A 86 8.63 7.52 -0.92
N GLU A 87 8.50 6.23 -1.19
CA GLU A 87 7.90 5.72 -2.41
C GLU A 87 6.66 4.90 -2.06
N VAL A 88 5.68 4.90 -2.94
CA VAL A 88 4.48 4.09 -2.85
C VAL A 88 4.23 3.45 -4.20
N GLU A 89 4.06 2.14 -4.18
CA GLU A 89 3.60 1.36 -5.33
C GLU A 89 2.25 0.70 -5.00
N VAL A 90 1.47 0.42 -6.05
CA VAL A 90 0.21 -0.30 -5.95
C VAL A 90 0.26 -1.51 -6.85
N TYR A 91 -0.22 -2.65 -6.37
CA TYR A 91 -0.27 -3.89 -7.13
C TYR A 91 -1.69 -4.44 -7.16
N HIS A 92 -2.07 -5.12 -8.23
CA HIS A 92 -3.25 -5.99 -8.20
C HIS A 92 -2.94 -7.27 -7.40
N VAL A 93 -3.99 -8.03 -7.07
CA VAL A 93 -3.85 -9.39 -6.58
C VAL A 93 -3.42 -10.33 -7.70
N PHE A 94 -2.43 -11.20 -7.43
CA PHE A 94 -2.05 -12.30 -8.31
C PHE A 94 -3.29 -13.15 -8.68
N PRO A 95 -3.48 -13.56 -9.95
CA PRO A 95 -2.49 -13.61 -11.03
C PRO A 95 -2.46 -12.39 -11.96
N THR A 96 -3.24 -11.35 -11.70
CA THR A 96 -3.21 -10.13 -12.52
C THR A 96 -1.79 -9.56 -12.55
N ASP A 97 -1.37 -9.02 -13.69
CA ASP A 97 -0.03 -8.45 -13.92
C ASP A 97 1.14 -9.35 -13.48
N SER A 98 0.96 -10.66 -13.64
CA SER A 98 1.95 -11.65 -13.23
C SER A 98 2.27 -12.61 -14.37
N ASP A 99 3.53 -13.08 -14.42
CA ASP A 99 3.92 -14.18 -15.30
C ASP A 99 3.43 -15.51 -14.70
N VAL A 100 2.21 -15.90 -15.06
CA VAL A 100 1.61 -17.17 -14.63
C VAL A 100 2.34 -18.40 -15.13
N GLY A 101 3.17 -18.28 -16.17
CA GLY A 101 4.02 -19.36 -16.68
C GLY A 101 5.07 -19.83 -15.68
N ARG A 102 5.39 -19.01 -14.68
CA ARG A 102 6.28 -19.36 -13.56
C ARG A 102 5.59 -20.20 -12.48
N THR A 103 4.28 -20.41 -12.59
CA THR A 103 3.49 -21.10 -11.57
C THR A 103 3.07 -22.50 -12.01
N SER A 104 2.93 -23.42 -11.05
CA SER A 104 2.46 -24.78 -11.35
C SER A 104 0.93 -24.91 -11.46
N GLY A 105 0.19 -23.80 -11.50
CA GLY A 105 -1.27 -23.77 -11.59
C GLY A 105 -2.03 -23.78 -10.25
N PRO A 106 -3.37 -23.72 -10.31
CA PRO A 106 -4.26 -23.62 -9.13
C PRO A 106 -4.25 -24.89 -8.26
N PRO A 107 -4.66 -24.82 -6.97
CA PRO A 107 -5.28 -23.66 -6.30
C PRO A 107 -4.30 -22.71 -5.58
N THR A 108 -3.02 -23.08 -5.44
CA THR A 108 -2.04 -22.30 -4.66
C THR A 108 -1.00 -21.57 -5.51
N PHE A 109 -0.93 -21.81 -6.83
CA PHE A 109 -0.03 -21.14 -7.77
C PHE A 109 1.43 -20.99 -7.26
N PRO A 110 2.12 -22.09 -6.90
CA PRO A 110 3.49 -22.02 -6.39
C PRO A 110 4.50 -21.72 -7.51
N THR A 111 5.65 -21.16 -7.15
CA THR A 111 6.84 -21.08 -8.02
C THR A 111 7.97 -21.95 -7.45
N ALA A 112 9.12 -21.98 -8.14
CA ALA A 112 10.34 -22.59 -7.61
C ALA A 112 10.79 -21.97 -6.27
N GLU A 113 10.48 -20.70 -6.04
CA GLU A 113 10.96 -19.94 -4.88
C GLU A 113 9.86 -19.73 -3.82
N VAL A 114 8.59 -19.67 -4.22
CA VAL A 114 7.47 -19.28 -3.34
C VAL A 114 6.45 -20.43 -3.18
N PRO A 115 6.03 -20.78 -1.95
CA PRO A 115 5.07 -21.86 -1.66
C PRO A 115 3.66 -21.67 -2.21
N ALA A 116 3.15 -20.44 -2.22
CA ALA A 116 1.84 -20.12 -2.77
C ALA A 116 1.80 -18.64 -3.19
N ARG A 117 0.98 -18.33 -4.20
CA ARG A 117 0.76 -16.96 -4.70
C ARG A 117 -0.71 -16.53 -4.66
N LEU A 118 -1.60 -17.40 -4.20
CA LEU A 118 -3.01 -17.03 -3.98
C LEU A 118 -3.10 -15.88 -2.98
N ASN A 119 -3.86 -14.83 -3.31
CA ASN A 119 -4.00 -13.63 -2.49
C ASN A 119 -2.66 -12.98 -2.12
N SER A 120 -1.72 -12.93 -3.07
CA SER A 120 -0.45 -12.21 -2.93
C SER A 120 -0.37 -11.07 -3.93
N PRO A 121 0.52 -10.08 -3.72
CA PRO A 121 0.79 -9.07 -4.74
C PRO A 121 1.18 -9.71 -6.07
N ALA A 122 0.77 -9.04 -7.16
CA ALA A 122 1.23 -9.31 -8.51
C ALA A 122 2.77 -9.28 -8.64
N ASP A 123 3.31 -9.68 -9.80
CA ASP A 123 4.75 -9.55 -10.05
C ASP A 123 5.14 -8.14 -10.53
N VAL A 124 4.20 -7.41 -11.14
CA VAL A 124 4.41 -6.07 -11.69
C VAL A 124 3.46 -5.09 -11.01
N GLU A 125 4.01 -3.95 -10.64
CA GLU A 125 3.33 -2.79 -10.11
C GLU A 125 2.40 -2.16 -11.16
N ILE A 126 1.46 -1.34 -10.69
CA ILE A 126 0.68 -0.47 -11.56
C ILE A 126 1.49 0.82 -11.74
N ASP A 127 2.29 0.90 -12.80
CA ASP A 127 3.21 2.02 -13.05
C ASP A 127 2.57 3.41 -12.89
N ASP A 128 1.32 3.59 -13.37
CA ASP A 128 0.62 4.88 -13.29
C ASP A 128 0.10 5.23 -11.88
N ALA A 129 0.15 4.28 -10.96
CA ALA A 129 -0.20 4.41 -9.55
C ALA A 129 1.03 4.59 -8.63
N THR A 130 2.26 4.49 -9.15
CA THR A 130 3.48 4.72 -8.36
C THR A 130 3.64 6.20 -8.02
N ARG A 131 4.01 6.49 -6.77
CA ARG A 131 4.28 7.84 -6.27
C ARG A 131 5.58 7.86 -5.49
N ASP A 132 6.54 8.62 -5.99
CA ASP A 132 7.85 8.81 -5.38
C ASP A 132 8.06 10.29 -5.02
N GLY A 133 8.53 10.54 -3.79
CA GLY A 133 8.96 11.85 -3.33
C GLY A 133 10.15 12.39 -4.10
N SER A 134 11.06 11.53 -4.57
CA SER A 134 12.24 11.94 -5.34
C SER A 134 11.87 12.46 -6.74
N ASP A 135 10.81 11.91 -7.32
CA ASP A 135 10.21 12.36 -8.59
C ASP A 135 9.21 13.53 -8.42
N GLY A 136 8.95 13.97 -7.18
CA GLY A 136 8.02 15.06 -6.87
C GLY A 136 6.55 14.71 -7.09
N THR A 137 6.24 13.42 -7.24
CA THR A 137 4.85 12.92 -7.39
C THR A 137 4.16 12.68 -6.05
N LEU A 138 4.91 12.79 -4.96
CA LEU A 138 4.44 12.73 -3.58
C LEU A 138 5.17 13.78 -2.74
N ASN A 139 4.46 14.36 -1.78
CA ASN A 139 5.06 15.11 -0.67
C ASN A 139 4.79 14.36 0.63
N PHE A 140 5.74 14.38 1.56
CA PHE A 140 5.55 13.77 2.87
C PHE A 140 6.04 14.66 4.02
N SER A 141 5.51 14.37 5.21
CA SER A 141 6.01 14.89 6.48
C SER A 141 6.11 13.75 7.49
N ALA A 142 7.03 13.85 8.45
CA ALA A 142 7.21 12.89 9.51
C ALA A 142 7.02 13.56 10.88
N ASP A 143 6.33 12.87 11.79
CA ASP A 143 6.10 13.30 13.16
C ASP A 143 6.48 12.17 14.13
N LEU A 144 7.17 12.52 15.21
CA LEU A 144 7.47 11.57 16.29
C LEU A 144 6.20 11.31 17.12
N LEU A 145 5.76 10.05 17.19
CA LEU A 145 4.64 9.63 18.02
C LEU A 145 5.09 9.19 19.42
N SER A 146 6.17 8.41 19.48
CA SER A 146 6.75 7.93 20.74
C SER A 146 8.26 7.83 20.65
N ALA A 147 8.96 8.40 21.63
CA ALA A 147 10.41 8.30 21.73
C ALA A 147 10.90 6.88 22.10
N ASN A 148 10.00 6.01 22.54
CA ASN A 148 10.32 4.64 22.91
C ASN A 148 9.09 3.76 22.67
N PHE A 149 9.10 3.05 21.55
CA PHE A 149 8.11 2.06 21.18
C PHE A 149 8.80 0.72 20.96
N ALA A 150 8.15 -0.36 21.39
CA ALA A 150 8.69 -1.70 21.27
C ALA A 150 7.75 -2.60 20.48
N VAL A 151 8.34 -3.40 19.59
CA VAL A 151 7.66 -4.52 18.95
C VAL A 151 8.17 -5.84 19.52
N GLN A 152 7.27 -6.79 19.74
CA GLN A 152 7.62 -8.10 20.29
C GLN A 152 8.41 -8.97 19.31
N ASN A 153 8.26 -8.70 18.01
CA ASN A 153 8.98 -9.43 16.98
C ASN A 153 9.14 -8.58 15.72
N THR A 154 10.21 -8.83 14.98
CA THR A 154 10.50 -8.15 13.72
C THR A 154 10.70 -9.14 12.56
N VAL A 155 10.50 -8.67 11.34
CA VAL A 155 10.92 -9.35 10.10
C VAL A 155 11.73 -8.36 9.27
N VAL A 156 13.04 -8.47 9.36
CA VAL A 156 14.04 -7.58 8.77
C VAL A 156 14.99 -8.39 7.90
N THR A 157 15.48 -9.51 8.43
CA THR A 157 16.47 -10.34 7.74
C THR A 157 15.99 -11.78 7.63
N GLY A 158 16.81 -12.63 7.00
CA GLY A 158 16.57 -14.07 7.00
C GLY A 158 15.25 -14.50 6.34
N ILE A 159 14.68 -13.69 5.44
CA ILE A 159 13.49 -14.05 4.66
C ILE A 159 13.87 -15.19 3.71
N LYS A 160 13.25 -16.36 3.91
CA LYS A 160 13.63 -17.60 3.20
C LYS A 160 12.67 -17.93 2.09
N ARG A 161 13.24 -18.33 0.96
CA ARG A 161 12.54 -18.98 -0.15
C ARG A 161 12.57 -20.50 0.00
N LYS A 162 11.88 -21.23 -0.87
CA LYS A 162 11.99 -22.70 -0.95
C LYS A 162 13.45 -23.15 -1.08
N PRO A 163 13.80 -24.33 -0.53
CA PRO A 163 12.94 -25.26 0.23
C PRO A 163 12.74 -24.89 1.70
N ASP A 164 13.43 -23.87 2.19
CA ASP A 164 13.46 -23.49 3.62
C ASP A 164 12.54 -22.29 3.93
N GLN A 165 11.39 -22.19 3.24
CA GLN A 165 10.47 -21.03 3.23
C GLN A 165 9.97 -20.51 4.59
N THR A 166 10.24 -21.21 5.68
CA THR A 166 9.81 -20.79 7.01
C THR A 166 10.70 -19.65 7.51
N THR A 167 10.28 -18.42 7.22
CA THR A 167 10.82 -17.20 7.83
C THR A 167 10.36 -17.13 9.28
N ARG A 168 11.32 -17.09 10.20
CA ARG A 168 11.07 -16.74 11.61
C ARG A 168 11.23 -15.23 11.75
N GLY A 169 10.82 -14.66 12.88
CA GLY A 169 11.20 -13.29 13.16
C GLY A 169 12.62 -13.15 13.69
N ASP A 170 13.15 -11.94 13.59
CA ASP A 170 14.48 -11.55 14.07
C ASP A 170 14.47 -11.17 15.57
N GLY A 171 13.32 -11.29 16.24
CA GLY A 171 13.15 -10.98 17.66
C GLY A 171 12.62 -9.57 17.92
N PRO A 172 12.48 -9.17 19.19
CA PRO A 172 11.94 -7.87 19.56
C PRO A 172 12.87 -6.73 19.17
N ALA A 173 12.29 -5.57 18.89
CA ALA A 173 13.02 -4.35 18.61
C ALA A 173 12.40 -3.16 19.36
N THR A 174 13.22 -2.15 19.62
CA THR A 174 12.79 -0.91 20.27
C THR A 174 13.41 0.27 19.51
N GLY A 175 12.64 1.33 19.35
CA GLY A 175 13.03 2.51 18.60
C GLY A 175 12.09 3.68 18.84
N GLU A 176 12.20 4.68 17.97
CA GLU A 176 11.30 5.81 17.91
C GLU A 176 10.16 5.50 16.94
N GLU A 177 8.91 5.57 17.41
CA GLU A 177 7.75 5.40 16.55
C GLU A 177 7.41 6.72 15.88
N VAL A 178 7.35 6.70 14.56
CA VAL A 178 7.10 7.87 13.72
C VAL A 178 5.89 7.63 12.83
N GLN A 179 5.10 8.68 12.65
CA GLN A 179 4.05 8.75 11.64
C GLN A 179 4.60 9.47 10.43
N ILE A 180 4.41 8.90 9.24
CA ILE A 180 4.74 9.54 7.97
C ILE A 180 3.44 9.76 7.21
N SER A 181 3.12 11.03 6.97
CA SER A 181 1.93 11.46 6.24
C SER A 181 2.32 11.81 4.81
N MET A 182 1.58 11.28 3.84
CA MET A 182 1.86 11.41 2.42
C MET A 182 0.70 12.08 1.68
N VAL A 183 1.01 12.96 0.74
CA VAL A 183 0.06 13.59 -0.18
C VAL A 183 0.49 13.30 -1.61
N PHE A 184 -0.36 12.64 -2.38
CA PHE A 184 -0.09 12.25 -3.76
C PHE A 184 -0.45 13.38 -4.72
N THR A 185 0.49 13.74 -5.60
CA THR A 185 0.34 14.79 -6.61
C THR A 185 0.88 14.31 -7.96
N PRO A 186 0.03 13.83 -8.88
CA PRO A 186 -1.43 13.79 -8.82
C PRO A 186 -1.97 12.68 -7.91
N PRO A 187 -3.24 12.74 -7.47
CA PRO A 187 -3.91 11.60 -6.85
C PRO A 187 -3.84 10.33 -7.71
N ILE A 188 -3.91 9.16 -7.08
CA ILE A 188 -3.95 7.86 -7.77
C ILE A 188 -5.41 7.55 -8.09
N LEU A 189 -5.74 7.20 -9.35
CA LEU A 189 -7.07 6.71 -9.72
C LEU A 189 -7.05 5.20 -9.85
N LEU A 190 -7.75 4.50 -8.97
CA LEU A 190 -7.92 3.05 -9.04
C LEU A 190 -9.38 2.71 -9.39
N ARG A 191 -9.59 1.60 -10.12
CA ARG A 191 -10.94 1.09 -10.39
C ARG A 191 -11.45 0.26 -9.20
N ALA A 192 -12.66 -0.26 -9.32
CA ALA A 192 -13.16 -1.26 -8.38
C ALA A 192 -12.34 -2.56 -8.56
N ASP A 193 -11.53 -2.89 -7.56
CA ASP A 193 -10.76 -4.14 -7.51
C ASP A 193 -10.16 -4.37 -6.11
N HIS A 194 -9.36 -5.41 -5.97
CA HIS A 194 -8.53 -5.72 -4.81
C HIS A 194 -7.07 -5.38 -5.11
N TYR A 195 -6.48 -4.54 -4.26
CA TYR A 195 -5.13 -4.00 -4.42
C TYR A 195 -4.26 -4.29 -3.21
N PHE A 196 -2.95 -4.26 -3.41
CA PHE A 196 -1.94 -4.14 -2.37
C PHE A 196 -1.32 -2.74 -2.44
N PHE A 197 -1.23 -2.07 -1.30
CA PHE A 197 -0.53 -0.82 -1.10
C PHE A 197 0.85 -1.14 -0.51
N ARG A 198 1.91 -0.83 -1.25
CA ARG A 198 3.30 -1.11 -0.87
C ARG A 198 4.05 0.21 -0.72
N PRO A 199 4.09 0.77 0.49
CA PRO A 199 4.88 1.94 0.78
C PRO A 199 6.34 1.54 1.06
N GLU A 200 7.26 2.48 0.91
CA GLU A 200 8.68 2.30 1.13
C GLU A 200 9.31 3.58 1.68
N VAL A 201 10.26 3.47 2.62
CA VAL A 201 10.84 4.65 3.27
C VAL A 201 12.35 4.54 3.32
N GLN A 202 13.02 5.55 2.77
CA GLN A 202 14.46 5.69 2.82
C GLN A 202 14.87 6.51 4.03
N VAL A 203 15.59 5.88 4.96
CA VAL A 203 16.17 6.53 6.14
C VAL A 203 17.68 6.57 6.00
N SER A 204 18.27 7.76 6.00
CA SER A 204 19.72 7.93 5.94
C SER A 204 20.36 7.44 7.24
N GLY A 205 21.30 6.49 7.14
CA GLY A 205 21.99 5.93 8.31
C GLY A 205 21.16 4.96 9.15
N GLY A 206 19.98 4.53 8.68
CA GLY A 206 19.10 3.62 9.39
C GLY A 206 18.11 2.91 8.46
N GLU A 207 17.15 2.22 9.06
CA GLU A 207 16.09 1.52 8.35
C GLU A 207 14.72 1.87 8.99
N LEU A 208 13.64 1.80 8.22
CA LEU A 208 12.28 1.90 8.76
C LEU A 208 11.66 0.50 8.87
N THR A 209 11.22 0.15 10.08
CA THR A 209 10.40 -1.05 10.32
C THR A 209 8.94 -0.65 10.49
N ARG A 210 8.07 -0.95 9.52
CA ARG A 210 6.62 -0.69 9.63
C ARG A 210 6.02 -1.49 10.76
N THR A 211 5.14 -0.85 11.52
CA THR A 211 4.44 -1.48 12.64
C THR A 211 2.95 -1.64 12.30
N TRP A 212 2.36 -2.78 12.68
CA TRP A 212 0.95 -3.08 12.42
C TRP A 212 0.14 -3.24 13.69
N CYS A 213 -1.16 -3.08 13.53
CA CYS A 213 -2.13 -3.72 14.39
C CYS A 213 -2.29 -5.19 13.94
N ARG A 214 -1.93 -6.15 14.78
CA ARG A 214 -2.17 -7.58 14.53
C ARG A 214 -3.45 -8.08 15.23
N THR A 215 -3.90 -7.40 16.28
CA THR A 215 -5.06 -7.82 17.08
C THR A 215 -6.06 -6.68 17.31
N GLY A 216 -7.36 -6.98 17.20
CA GLY A 216 -8.42 -6.04 17.57
C GLY A 216 -8.67 -4.87 16.59
N CYS A 217 -8.10 -4.92 15.40
CA CYS A 217 -8.20 -3.88 14.38
C CYS A 217 -9.59 -3.92 13.73
N GLY A 218 -10.31 -2.79 13.73
CA GLY A 218 -11.60 -2.68 13.06
C GLY A 218 -11.50 -2.98 11.57
N SER A 219 -12.46 -3.74 11.04
CA SER A 219 -12.58 -4.17 9.63
C SER A 219 -11.29 -4.68 8.96
N VAL A 220 -11.01 -5.95 9.26
CA VAL A 220 -10.29 -6.97 8.46
C VAL A 220 -8.89 -6.59 7.95
N PRO A 221 -7.80 -7.07 8.57
CA PRO A 221 -6.55 -7.24 7.84
C PRO A 221 -6.75 -8.42 6.89
N THR A 222 -6.94 -8.18 5.59
CA THR A 222 -6.98 -9.24 4.56
C THR A 222 -5.57 -9.68 4.14
N SER A 223 -4.61 -9.73 5.06
CA SER A 223 -3.21 -10.19 4.91
C SER A 223 -2.18 -9.10 4.57
N SER A 224 -1.11 -9.06 5.36
CA SER A 224 0.11 -8.31 5.05
C SER A 224 1.12 -9.25 4.39
N ALA A 225 1.73 -8.83 3.29
CA ALA A 225 2.72 -9.62 2.54
C ALA A 225 4.09 -8.95 2.62
N ALA A 226 5.15 -9.76 2.80
CA ALA A 226 6.53 -9.30 2.70
C ALA A 226 7.22 -9.94 1.47
N ARG A 227 7.88 -9.13 0.64
CA ARG A 227 8.63 -9.58 -0.54
C ARG A 227 10.06 -9.03 -0.47
N LEU A 228 10.99 -9.78 -1.07
CA LEU A 228 12.37 -9.35 -1.27
C LEU A 228 12.62 -9.31 -2.78
N ARG A 229 12.92 -8.13 -3.33
CA ARG A 229 13.30 -7.98 -4.74
C ARG A 229 14.83 -7.87 -4.83
N ARG A 230 15.41 -8.38 -5.92
CA ARG A 230 16.86 -8.23 -6.16
C ARG A 230 17.13 -6.84 -6.70
N PRO A 231 18.31 -6.25 -6.42
CA PRO A 231 18.76 -5.06 -7.13
C PRO A 231 18.69 -5.29 -8.64
N SER A 232 18.13 -4.34 -9.38
CA SER A 232 18.27 -4.28 -10.82
C SER A 232 19.76 -4.21 -11.15
N THR A 233 20.27 -5.22 -11.85
CA THR A 233 21.62 -5.21 -12.44
C THR A 233 21.62 -4.42 -13.73
#